data_AF-A0AAD7D5P3-F1
#
_entry.id   AF-A0AAD7D5P3-F1
#
_cell.length_a   1.000
_cell.length_b   1.000
_cell.length_c   1.000
_cell.angle_alpha   90.00
_cell.angle_beta   90.00
_cell.angle_gamma   90.00
#
_symmetry.space_group_name_H-M   'P 1'
#
loop_
_entity.id
_entity.type
_entity.pdbx_description
1 polymer ?
#
loop_
_entity_poly.entity_id
_entity_poly.type
_entity_poly.pdbx_seq_one_letter_code
_entity_poly.pdbx_strand_id
1 'polypeptide(L)'
;MDPPPISLDLEIQQILEDIRHTALPELQELAQELLPTDKVPYDYIDSLDDRHKAISFQSSLLVYYSSKGRIVPRQYQLEANNVLADGLDIVVSSGTGSGKTLCQIIPNLLYPKTTSITISPLKRLQILQAAEFERWGISAICINEDTPNDKELWTKICSGHFQHLIVQPEQLKSF
;
A
#
# COMPACT_ATOMS: atom_id res chain seq x y z
N MET A 1 -3.06 23.51 13.47
CA MET A 1 -1.97 22.56 13.66
C MET A 1 -2.51 21.23 13.24
N ASP A 2 -2.13 20.76 12.05
CA ASP A 2 -2.41 19.38 11.67
C ASP A 2 -1.69 18.47 12.65
N PRO A 3 -2.32 17.36 13.10
CA PRO A 3 -1.62 16.37 13.88
C PRO A 3 -0.40 15.90 13.08
N PRO A 4 0.77 15.70 13.72
CA PRO A 4 1.91 15.16 13.00
C PRO A 4 1.50 13.81 12.41
N PRO A 5 1.96 13.46 11.19
CA PRO A 5 1.72 12.14 10.64
C PRO A 5 2.16 11.12 11.69
N ILE A 6 1.35 10.07 11.89
CA ILE A 6 1.68 8.96 12.78
C ILE A 6 2.96 8.35 12.23
N SER A 7 4.10 8.85 12.70
CA SER A 7 5.41 8.32 12.35
C SER A 7 5.43 6.91 12.86
N LEU A 8 5.52 5.92 11.97
CA LEU A 8 6.04 4.62 12.38
C LEU A 8 7.37 4.88 13.10
N ASP A 9 7.58 4.20 14.22
CA ASP A 9 8.81 4.31 15.00
C ASP A 9 10.01 4.10 14.06
N LEU A 10 11.10 4.86 14.24
CA LEU A 10 12.30 4.80 13.41
C LEU A 10 12.81 3.37 13.20
N GLU A 11 12.65 2.53 14.23
CA GLU A 11 12.95 1.10 14.19
C GLU A 11 12.08 0.33 13.19
N ILE A 12 10.78 0.61 13.15
CA ILE A 12 9.88 -0.04 12.18
C ILE A 12 10.21 0.40 10.75
N GLN A 13 10.51 1.69 10.54
CA GLN A 13 10.91 2.17 9.20
C GLN A 13 12.17 1.46 8.68
N GLN A 14 13.15 1.22 9.54
CA GLN A 14 14.34 0.46 9.18
C GLN A 14 14.00 -0.99 8.84
N ILE A 15 13.17 -1.65 9.65
CA ILE A 15 12.71 -3.03 9.38
C ILE A 15 12.00 -3.12 8.03
N LEU A 16 11.09 -2.19 7.73
CA LEU A 16 10.38 -2.17 6.46
C LEU A 16 11.33 -1.97 5.28
N GLU A 17 12.36 -1.14 5.43
CA GLU A 17 13.37 -0.93 4.40
C GLU A 17 14.26 -2.17 4.20
N ASP A 18 14.65 -2.83 5.29
CA ASP A 18 15.45 -4.06 5.24
C ASP A 18 14.68 -5.15 4.48
N ILE A 19 13.41 -5.38 4.81
CA ILE A 19 12.54 -6.36 4.14
C ILE A 19 12.51 -6.15 2.61
N ARG A 20 12.48 -4.90 2.13
CA ARG A 20 12.46 -4.61 0.68
C ARG A 20 13.73 -5.03 -0.05
N HIS A 21 14.85 -5.16 0.66
CA HIS A 21 16.17 -5.46 0.10
C HIS A 21 16.68 -6.86 0.46
N THR A 22 15.98 -7.59 1.33
CA THR A 22 16.27 -8.97 1.70
C THR A 22 16.08 -9.92 0.51
N ALA A 23 17.00 -10.88 0.36
CA ALA A 23 16.92 -11.90 -0.69
C ALA A 23 15.88 -12.99 -0.35
N LEU A 24 15.45 -13.74 -1.38
CA LEU A 24 14.34 -14.70 -1.26
C LEU A 24 14.55 -15.76 -0.16
N PRO A 25 15.72 -16.42 -0.02
CA PRO A 25 15.90 -17.44 1.02
C PRO A 25 15.66 -16.90 2.43
N GLU A 26 16.19 -15.71 2.73
CA GLU A 26 16.04 -15.06 4.02
C GLU A 26 14.61 -14.54 4.23
N LEU A 27 13.94 -14.07 3.18
CA LEU A 27 12.51 -13.72 3.23
C LEU A 27 11.64 -14.93 3.58
N GLN A 28 11.96 -16.11 3.03
CA GLN A 28 11.25 -17.35 3.31
C GLN A 28 11.44 -17.80 4.76
N GLU A 29 12.68 -17.77 5.25
CA GLU A 29 13.00 -18.10 6.65
C GLU A 29 12.26 -17.17 7.61
N LEU A 30 12.34 -15.86 7.37
CA LEU A 30 11.67 -14.85 8.18
C LEU A 30 10.14 -15.00 8.16
N ALA A 31 9.56 -15.31 6.99
CA ALA A 31 8.13 -15.57 6.85
C ALA A 31 7.69 -16.82 7.62
N GLN A 32 8.48 -17.89 7.58
CA GLN A 32 8.20 -19.12 8.33
C GLN A 32 8.30 -18.92 9.84
N GLU A 33 9.23 -18.08 10.31
CA GLU A 33 9.41 -17.78 11.73
C GLU A 33 8.28 -16.87 12.27
N LEU A 34 7.90 -15.84 11.53
CA LEU A 34 7.06 -14.76 12.06
C LEU A 34 5.58 -14.81 11.67
N LEU A 35 5.27 -15.29 10.45
CA LEU A 35 3.92 -15.21 9.92
C LEU A 35 3.08 -16.42 10.39
N PRO A 36 1.82 -16.20 10.81
CA PRO A 36 0.92 -17.31 11.15
C PRO A 36 0.71 -18.24 9.95
N THR A 37 1.19 -19.48 10.05
CA THR A 37 1.23 -20.44 8.94
C THR A 37 -0.15 -20.72 8.33
N ASP A 38 -1.21 -20.67 9.14
CA ASP A 38 -2.60 -20.88 8.72
C ASP A 38 -3.19 -19.73 7.88
N LYS A 39 -2.52 -18.57 7.85
CA LYS A 39 -2.98 -17.38 7.11
C LYS A 39 -2.21 -17.11 5.83
N VAL A 40 -1.00 -17.62 5.71
CA VAL A 40 -0.16 -17.39 4.54
C VAL A 40 -0.56 -18.38 3.42
N PRO A 41 -0.84 -17.91 2.20
CA PRO A 41 -1.23 -18.77 1.09
C PRO A 41 0.00 -19.45 0.46
N TYR A 42 0.70 -20.32 1.20
CA TYR A 42 1.94 -20.97 0.75
C TYR A 42 1.76 -21.75 -0.56
N ASP A 43 0.66 -22.50 -0.73
CA ASP A 43 0.38 -23.22 -1.98
C ASP A 43 0.43 -22.32 -3.22
N TYR A 44 -0.10 -21.11 -3.10
CA TYR A 44 -0.03 -20.11 -4.16
C TYR A 44 1.40 -19.59 -4.32
N ILE A 45 2.04 -19.14 -3.24
CA ILE A 45 3.38 -18.53 -3.30
C ILE A 45 4.41 -19.53 -3.86
N ASP A 46 4.35 -20.79 -3.43
CA ASP A 46 5.28 -21.83 -3.84
C ASP A 46 5.17 -22.19 -5.33
N SER A 47 4.01 -21.94 -5.95
CA SER A 47 3.77 -22.13 -7.39
C SER A 47 4.39 -21.04 -8.27
N LEU A 48 4.82 -19.91 -7.69
CA LEU A 48 5.35 -18.77 -8.41
C LEU A 48 6.84 -18.93 -8.76
N ASP A 49 7.32 -18.13 -9.73
CA ASP A 49 8.76 -17.93 -9.94
C ASP A 49 9.41 -17.13 -8.79
N ASP A 50 10.74 -17.13 -8.74
CA ASP A 50 11.49 -16.53 -7.63
C ASP A 50 11.23 -15.04 -7.45
N ARG A 51 10.99 -14.29 -8.54
CA ARG A 51 10.71 -12.85 -8.46
C ARG A 51 9.36 -12.62 -7.79
N HIS A 52 8.33 -13.35 -8.22
CA HIS A 52 6.98 -13.24 -7.67
C HIS A 52 6.87 -13.81 -6.25
N LYS A 53 7.68 -14.84 -5.91
CA LYS A 53 7.86 -15.30 -4.53
C LYS A 53 8.41 -14.20 -3.65
N ALA A 54 9.51 -13.56 -4.07
CA ALA A 54 10.13 -12.49 -3.30
C ALA A 54 9.13 -11.34 -3.05
N ILE A 55 8.42 -10.88 -4.09
CA ILE A 55 7.39 -9.84 -3.97
C ILE A 55 6.28 -10.27 -3.00
N SER A 56 5.83 -11.53 -3.06
CA SER A 56 4.75 -12.04 -2.21
C SER A 56 5.15 -12.13 -0.73
N PHE A 57 6.38 -12.56 -0.45
CA PHE A 57 6.91 -12.58 0.92
C PHE A 57 7.16 -11.17 1.45
N GLN A 58 7.77 -10.29 0.65
CA GLN A 58 7.94 -8.87 1.00
C GLN A 58 6.59 -8.23 1.32
N SER A 59 5.58 -8.40 0.45
CA SER A 59 4.24 -7.89 0.67
C SER A 59 3.65 -8.39 1.98
N SER A 60 3.80 -9.68 2.27
CA SER A 60 3.24 -10.31 3.47
C SER A 60 3.90 -9.80 4.74
N LEU A 61 5.23 -9.72 4.76
CA LEU A 61 6.01 -9.21 5.90
C LEU A 61 5.75 -7.72 6.12
N LEU A 62 5.80 -6.89 5.07
CA LEU A 62 5.53 -5.45 5.16
C LEU A 62 4.13 -5.18 5.73
N VAL A 63 3.12 -5.91 5.26
CA VAL A 63 1.75 -5.81 5.77
C VAL A 63 1.65 -6.27 7.22
N TYR A 64 2.31 -7.38 7.56
CA TYR A 64 2.30 -7.91 8.91
C TYR A 64 2.91 -6.94 9.92
N TYR A 65 4.10 -6.40 9.64
CA TYR A 65 4.75 -5.39 10.48
C TYR A 65 3.95 -4.09 10.54
N SER A 66 3.50 -3.55 9.41
CA SER A 66 2.73 -2.30 9.36
C SER A 66 1.39 -2.40 10.10
N SER A 67 0.80 -3.61 10.15
CA SER A 67 -0.43 -3.89 10.90
C SER A 67 -0.20 -4.29 12.36
N LYS A 68 1.05 -4.28 12.84
CA LYS A 68 1.46 -4.71 14.19
C LYS A 68 1.07 -6.16 14.47
N GLY A 69 1.37 -7.05 13.52
CA GLY A 69 1.19 -8.49 13.62
C GLY A 69 -0.24 -8.99 13.42
N ARG A 70 -1.13 -8.19 12.84
CA ARG A 70 -2.57 -8.51 12.79
C ARG A 70 -3.02 -9.07 11.44
N ILE A 71 -2.44 -8.56 10.35
CA ILE A 71 -2.93 -8.78 8.99
C ILE A 71 -1.86 -9.52 8.19
N VAL A 72 -2.28 -10.54 7.45
CA VAL A 72 -1.51 -11.21 6.40
C VAL A 72 -2.33 -11.09 5.11
N PRO A 73 -1.74 -10.72 3.96
CA PRO A 73 -2.44 -10.66 2.70
C PRO A 73 -3.03 -12.01 2.30
N ARG A 74 -4.26 -11.98 1.79
CA ARG A 74 -4.91 -13.13 1.15
C ARG A 74 -4.34 -13.32 -0.25
N GLN A 75 -4.46 -14.54 -0.77
CA GLN A 75 -3.99 -14.91 -2.10
C GLN A 75 -4.35 -13.88 -3.20
N TYR A 76 -5.64 -13.53 -3.34
CA TYR A 76 -6.07 -12.59 -4.40
C TYR A 76 -5.42 -11.20 -4.31
N GLN A 77 -4.98 -10.78 -3.12
CA GLN A 77 -4.31 -9.50 -2.90
C GLN A 77 -2.84 -9.58 -3.34
N LEU A 78 -2.20 -10.74 -3.14
CA LEU A 78 -0.86 -11.03 -3.65
C LEU A 78 -0.88 -11.21 -5.18
N GLU A 79 -1.88 -11.91 -5.72
CA GLU A 79 -2.09 -12.03 -7.17
C GLU A 79 -2.21 -10.66 -7.84
N ALA A 80 -3.08 -9.80 -7.31
CA ALA A 80 -3.21 -8.42 -7.78
C ALA A 80 -1.87 -7.68 -7.76
N ASN A 81 -1.12 -7.79 -6.66
CA ASN A 81 0.15 -7.10 -6.53
C ASN A 81 1.25 -7.64 -7.46
N ASN A 82 1.31 -8.95 -7.68
CA ASN A 82 2.26 -9.56 -8.63
C ASN A 82 2.01 -9.07 -10.06
N VAL A 83 0.75 -9.02 -10.49
CA VAL A 83 0.40 -8.48 -11.82
C VAL A 83 0.72 -6.98 -11.93
N LEU A 84 0.49 -6.20 -10.87
CA LEU A 84 0.90 -4.79 -10.83
C LEU A 84 2.43 -4.64 -10.90
N ALA A 85 3.19 -5.53 -10.27
CA ALA A 85 4.65 -5.50 -10.31
C ALA A 85 5.21 -5.83 -11.70
N ASP A 86 4.44 -6.49 -12.56
CA ASP A 86 4.74 -6.67 -13.98
C ASP A 86 4.42 -5.44 -14.85
N GLY A 87 3.85 -4.39 -14.25
CA GLY A 87 3.42 -3.20 -14.97
C GLY A 87 2.16 -3.43 -15.80
N LEU A 88 1.34 -4.43 -15.41
CA LEU A 88 0.10 -4.79 -16.09
C LEU A 88 -1.12 -4.22 -15.36
N ASP A 89 -2.19 -3.95 -16.12
CA ASP A 89 -3.46 -3.51 -15.58
C ASP A 89 -4.27 -4.69 -15.00
N ILE A 90 -5.01 -4.43 -13.93
CA ILE A 90 -5.86 -5.44 -13.27
C ILE A 90 -7.26 -4.93 -12.97
N VAL A 91 -8.21 -5.86 -12.97
CA VAL A 91 -9.57 -5.64 -12.46
C VAL A 91 -9.81 -6.60 -11.30
N VAL A 92 -9.95 -6.05 -10.09
CA VAL A 92 -10.28 -6.82 -8.89
C VAL A 92 -11.76 -6.67 -8.58
N SER A 93 -12.51 -7.77 -8.70
CA SER A 93 -13.93 -7.82 -8.31
C SER A 93 -14.08 -8.59 -7.00
N SER A 94 -14.56 -7.91 -5.94
CA SER A 94 -14.81 -8.54 -4.64
C SER A 94 -15.89 -7.79 -3.86
N GLY A 95 -16.51 -8.46 -2.89
CA GLY A 95 -17.56 -7.87 -2.05
C GLY A 95 -17.07 -6.75 -1.13
N THR A 96 -17.99 -5.99 -0.53
CA THR A 96 -17.65 -5.03 0.53
C THR A 96 -17.07 -5.75 1.75
N GLY A 97 -16.06 -5.16 2.40
CA GLY A 97 -15.38 -5.78 3.54
C GLY A 97 -14.41 -6.92 3.18
N SER A 98 -14.25 -7.25 1.88
CA SER A 98 -13.32 -8.28 1.42
C SER A 98 -11.83 -7.98 1.68
N GLY A 99 -11.50 -6.70 1.91
CA GLY A 99 -10.12 -6.22 2.03
C GLY A 99 -9.54 -5.62 0.75
N LYS A 100 -10.37 -5.26 -0.25
CA LYS A 100 -9.89 -4.65 -1.51
C LYS A 100 -8.96 -3.44 -1.37
N THR A 101 -9.10 -2.65 -0.29
CA THR A 101 -8.21 -1.51 -0.04
C THR A 101 -6.75 -1.96 0.14
N LEU A 102 -6.53 -3.17 0.66
CA LEU A 102 -5.18 -3.70 0.84
C LEU A 102 -4.46 -3.91 -0.51
N CYS A 103 -5.19 -4.19 -1.59
CA CYS A 103 -4.62 -4.23 -2.95
C CYS A 103 -4.02 -2.88 -3.37
N GLN A 104 -4.50 -1.75 -2.81
CA GLN A 104 -3.96 -0.43 -3.06
C GLN A 104 -2.82 -0.07 -2.10
N ILE A 105 -2.87 -0.58 -0.87
CA ILE A 105 -1.86 -0.34 0.17
C ILE A 105 -0.56 -1.10 -0.11
N ILE A 106 -0.63 -2.37 -0.53
CA ILE A 106 0.57 -3.21 -0.72
C ILE A 106 1.58 -2.57 -1.69
N PRO A 107 1.18 -2.07 -2.89
CA PRO A 107 2.12 -1.38 -3.78
C PRO A 107 2.80 -0.17 -3.13
N ASN A 108 2.09 0.60 -2.30
CA ASN A 108 2.69 1.74 -1.59
C ASN A 108 3.69 1.29 -0.52
N LEU A 109 3.44 0.17 0.17
CA LEU A 109 4.39 -0.39 1.12
C LEU A 109 5.65 -0.94 0.43
N LEU A 110 5.50 -1.57 -0.74
CA LEU A 110 6.64 -2.08 -1.52
C LEU A 110 7.47 -0.95 -2.14
N TYR A 111 6.82 0.09 -2.65
CA TYR A 111 7.44 1.15 -3.42
C TYR A 111 7.26 2.51 -2.72
N PRO A 112 7.96 2.76 -1.59
CA PRO A 112 7.79 3.94 -0.75
C PRO A 112 8.08 5.27 -1.47
N LYS A 113 8.84 5.22 -2.56
CA LYS A 113 9.26 6.37 -3.37
C LYS A 113 8.33 6.65 -4.55
N THR A 114 7.26 5.88 -4.70
CA THR A 114 6.27 6.07 -5.76
C THR A 114 5.04 6.81 -5.23
N THR A 115 4.44 7.64 -6.07
CA THR A 115 3.15 8.27 -5.78
C THR A 115 2.05 7.51 -6.50
N SER A 116 1.00 7.12 -5.77
CA SER A 116 -0.17 6.46 -6.34
C SER A 116 -1.41 7.35 -6.26
N ILE A 117 -2.31 7.18 -7.22
CA ILE A 117 -3.54 7.99 -7.33
C ILE A 117 -4.75 7.07 -7.28
N THR A 118 -5.66 7.31 -6.33
CA THR A 118 -6.99 6.69 -6.29
C THR A 118 -8.03 7.69 -6.75
N ILE A 119 -8.81 7.32 -7.77
CA ILE A 119 -9.97 8.09 -8.21
C ILE A 119 -11.19 7.62 -7.41
N SER A 120 -11.81 8.51 -6.64
CA SER A 120 -12.92 8.18 -5.75
C SER A 120 -14.03 9.22 -5.85
N PRO A 121 -15.27 8.82 -6.25
CA PRO A 121 -16.34 9.78 -6.54
C PRO A 121 -16.95 10.42 -5.30
N LEU A 122 -16.79 9.82 -4.11
CA LEU A 122 -17.46 10.28 -2.90
C LEU A 122 -16.48 10.95 -1.96
N LYS A 123 -16.64 12.27 -1.76
CA LYS A 123 -15.84 13.06 -0.81
C LYS A 123 -15.72 12.43 0.58
N ARG A 124 -16.84 11.96 1.14
CA ARG A 124 -16.85 11.28 2.45
C ARG A 124 -16.04 9.99 2.45
N LEU A 125 -16.00 9.27 1.32
CA LEU A 125 -15.17 8.08 1.18
C LEU A 125 -13.68 8.44 1.12
N GLN A 126 -13.33 9.57 0.50
CA GLN A 126 -11.93 10.02 0.46
C GLN A 126 -11.34 10.21 1.86
N ILE A 127 -12.08 10.81 2.80
CA ILE A 127 -11.63 11.00 4.19
C ILE A 127 -11.34 9.65 4.86
N LEU A 128 -12.24 8.67 4.67
CA LEU A 128 -12.04 7.32 5.22
C LEU A 128 -10.85 6.60 4.58
N GLN A 129 -10.63 6.81 3.28
CA GLN A 129 -9.47 6.28 2.57
C GLN A 129 -8.19 6.92 3.08
N ALA A 130 -8.11 8.25 3.18
CA ALA A 130 -6.92 8.95 3.68
C ALA A 130 -6.55 8.48 5.09
N ALA A 131 -7.52 8.41 6.01
CA ALA A 131 -7.30 7.90 7.36
C ALA A 131 -6.87 6.42 7.37
N GLU A 132 -7.35 5.61 6.43
CA GLU A 132 -6.88 4.23 6.26
C GLU A 132 -5.41 4.22 5.84
N PHE A 133 -5.02 4.94 4.79
CA PHE A 133 -3.62 5.01 4.34
C PHE A 133 -2.67 5.54 5.43
N GLU A 134 -3.06 6.58 6.17
CA GLU A 134 -2.28 7.12 7.29
C GLU A 134 -2.07 6.08 8.40
N ARG A 135 -3.05 5.21 8.66
CA ARG A 135 -2.87 4.09 9.61
C ARG A 135 -1.84 3.06 9.17
N TRP A 136 -1.57 2.97 7.87
CA TRP A 136 -0.50 2.16 7.30
C TRP A 136 0.82 2.93 7.18
N GLY A 137 0.88 4.17 7.70
CA GLY A 137 2.04 5.04 7.61
C GLY A 137 2.29 5.63 6.22
N ILE A 138 1.27 5.58 5.35
CA ILE A 138 1.34 6.12 4.00
C ILE A 138 0.76 7.54 4.04
N SER A 139 1.58 8.54 3.67
CA SER A 139 1.11 9.93 3.63
C SER A 139 0.08 10.10 2.52
N ALA A 140 -1.12 10.52 2.88
CA ALA A 140 -2.24 10.63 1.96
C ALA A 140 -2.87 12.02 1.97
N ILE A 141 -3.40 12.46 0.83
CA ILE A 141 -4.16 13.71 0.72
C ILE A 141 -5.40 13.53 -0.16
N CYS A 142 -6.49 14.21 0.21
CA CYS A 142 -7.70 14.30 -0.60
C CYS A 142 -7.66 15.52 -1.51
N ILE A 143 -7.92 15.33 -2.80
CA ILE A 143 -8.05 16.39 -3.80
C ILE A 143 -9.50 16.39 -4.30
N ASN A 144 -10.22 17.46 -4.01
CA ASN A 144 -11.65 17.64 -4.29
C ASN A 144 -12.02 19.12 -4.43
N GLU A 145 -13.32 19.43 -4.47
CA GLU A 145 -13.81 20.79 -4.65
C GLU A 145 -13.46 21.77 -3.51
N ASP A 146 -13.10 21.26 -2.32
CA ASP A 146 -12.66 22.09 -1.19
C ASP A 146 -11.14 22.31 -1.18
N THR A 147 -10.38 21.65 -2.08
CA THR A 147 -8.93 21.80 -2.10
C THR A 147 -8.56 23.25 -2.44
N PRO A 148 -7.82 23.96 -1.56
CA PRO A 148 -7.51 25.36 -1.78
C PRO A 148 -6.57 25.52 -2.98
N ASN A 149 -6.69 26.64 -3.69
CA ASN A 149 -5.72 27.06 -4.70
C ASN A 149 -4.47 27.68 -4.04
N ASP A 150 -3.83 26.92 -3.16
CA ASP A 150 -2.65 27.33 -2.41
C ASP A 150 -1.36 26.84 -3.08
N LYS A 151 -0.47 27.78 -3.44
CA LYS A 151 0.75 27.47 -4.20
C LYS A 151 1.71 26.56 -3.42
N GLU A 152 1.80 26.71 -2.11
CA GLU A 152 2.69 25.88 -1.28
C GLU A 152 2.20 24.43 -1.26
N LEU A 153 0.90 24.22 -1.04
CA LEU A 153 0.27 22.91 -1.10
C LEU A 153 0.51 22.21 -2.44
N TRP A 154 0.22 22.90 -3.55
CA TRP A 154 0.44 22.31 -4.88
C TRP A 154 1.90 22.02 -5.17
N THR A 155 2.83 22.83 -4.63
CA THR A 155 4.27 22.54 -4.72
C THR A 155 4.62 21.25 -3.98
N LYS A 156 4.07 21.03 -2.78
CA LYS A 156 4.26 19.78 -2.01
C LYS A 156 3.67 18.56 -2.73
N ILE A 157 2.49 18.69 -3.31
CA ILE A 157 1.86 17.62 -4.11
C ILE A 157 2.77 17.26 -5.29
N CYS A 158 3.19 18.25 -6.08
CA CYS A 158 4.05 18.04 -7.25
C CYS A 158 5.45 17.51 -6.91
N SER A 159 5.95 17.78 -5.70
CA SER A 159 7.26 17.27 -5.24
C SER A 159 7.20 15.85 -4.65
N GLY A 160 6.04 15.20 -4.67
CA GLY A 160 5.87 13.85 -4.09
C GLY A 160 5.90 13.82 -2.56
N HIS A 161 5.56 14.92 -1.88
CA HIS A 161 5.47 14.96 -0.41
C HIS A 161 4.41 13.99 0.13
N PHE A 162 3.34 13.79 -0.64
CA PHE A 162 2.31 12.80 -0.37
C PHE A 162 2.54 11.57 -1.24
N GLN A 163 2.53 10.40 -0.63
CA GLN A 163 2.68 9.13 -1.32
C GLN A 163 1.37 8.69 -1.99
N HIS A 164 0.22 9.01 -1.40
CA HIS A 164 -1.09 8.65 -1.95
C HIS A 164 -2.00 9.86 -2.18
N LEU A 165 -2.47 10.04 -3.41
CA LEU A 165 -3.42 11.09 -3.76
C LEU A 165 -4.80 10.46 -3.97
N ILE A 166 -5.81 10.95 -3.26
CA ILE A 166 -7.19 10.49 -3.43
C ILE A 166 -7.98 11.62 -4.09
N VAL A 167 -8.30 11.43 -5.37
CA VAL A 167 -8.75 12.50 -6.25
C VAL A 167 -10.19 12.26 -6.66
N GLN A 168 -11.02 13.31 -6.61
CA GLN A 168 -12.36 13.27 -7.18
C GLN A 168 -12.27 13.29 -8.72
N PRO A 169 -13.12 12.54 -9.44
CA PRO A 169 -13.14 12.56 -10.90
C PRO A 169 -13.19 13.96 -11.51
N GLU A 170 -13.95 14.87 -10.90
CA GLU A 170 -14.15 16.24 -11.38
C GLU A 170 -12.89 17.11 -11.30
N GLN A 171 -11.87 16.71 -10.54
CA GLN A 171 -10.58 17.39 -10.45
C GLN A 171 -9.60 16.95 -11.56
N LEU A 172 -9.88 15.84 -12.24
CA LEU A 172 -9.04 15.29 -13.32
C LEU A 172 -9.42 15.82 -14.71
N LYS A 173 -10.08 16.98 -14.80
CA LYS A 173 -10.57 17.53 -16.07
C LYS A 173 -9.47 17.51 -17.12
N SER A 174 -9.81 16.91 -18.26
CA SER A 174 -8.98 16.77 -19.44
C SER A 174 -8.48 18.14 -19.91
N PHE A 175 -7.19 18.20 -20.25
CA PHE A 175 -6.60 19.30 -21.00
C PHE A 175 -7.28 19.51 -22.35
#